data_AF-A0A2D6ZDV0-F1
#
_entry.id   AF-A0A2D6ZDV0-F1
#
_cell.length_a   1.000
_cell.length_b   1.000
_cell.length_c   1.000
_cell.angle_alpha   90.00
_cell.angle_beta   90.00
_cell.angle_gamma   90.00
#
_symmetry.space_group_name_H-M   'P 1'
#
loop_
_entity.id
_entity.type
_entity.pdbx_description
1 polymer ?
#
loop_
_entity_poly.entity_id
_entity_poly.type
_entity_poly.pdbx_seq_one_letter_code
_entity_poly.pdbx_strand_id
1 'polypeptide(L)'
;MKKNKTIGIDYSLTSPAICVCRGSFKFDNCKIYYLTNVKKYEGDYCNGKINGRLHLPYTSEQQRHDQISEWALSVIGTTIGNIFIEGYSFGSKGLVFNLAENMGTLKHKLYKLNKRFDSIVPGQVKKHATGKGNADKLKMYEQFVQDTKIDLMKEFDQSKLNNPVTDVVDAYYVAKAGYARL
;
A
#
# COMPACT_ATOMS: atom_id res chain seq x y z
N MET A 1 -0.68 -24.01 -7.24
CA MET A 1 0.59 -23.29 -7.51
C MET A 1 1.18 -22.84 -6.18
N LYS A 2 2.50 -22.97 -5.94
CA LYS A 2 3.12 -22.39 -4.74
C LYS A 2 2.94 -20.87 -4.77
N LYS A 3 2.47 -20.28 -3.66
CA LYS A 3 2.27 -18.83 -3.49
C LYS A 3 3.63 -18.14 -3.43
N ASN A 4 4.22 -17.84 -4.59
CA ASN A 4 5.61 -17.35 -4.66
C ASN A 4 5.73 -15.85 -4.35
N LYS A 5 4.72 -15.04 -4.69
CA LYS A 5 4.72 -13.60 -4.45
C LYS A 5 3.30 -13.04 -4.48
N THR A 6 2.94 -12.19 -3.51
CA THR A 6 1.66 -11.45 -3.44
C THR A 6 1.96 -9.97 -3.24
N ILE A 7 1.28 -9.11 -3.98
CA ILE A 7 1.44 -7.65 -3.88
C ILE A 7 0.12 -7.03 -3.44
N GLY A 8 0.16 -6.27 -2.35
CA GLY A 8 -0.94 -5.41 -1.91
C GLY A 8 -0.58 -3.94 -2.07
N ILE A 9 -1.48 -3.15 -2.64
CA ILE A 9 -1.27 -1.73 -2.95
C ILE A 9 -2.38 -0.91 -2.28
N ASP A 10 -1.98 -0.02 -1.38
CA ASP A 10 -2.80 1.13 -0.97
C ASP A 10 -2.29 2.36 -1.73
N TYR A 11 -3.11 2.90 -2.63
CA TYR A 11 -2.64 3.86 -3.62
C TYR A 11 -3.25 5.23 -3.39
N SER A 12 -2.38 6.22 -3.14
CA SER A 12 -2.75 7.61 -2.95
C SER A 12 -1.78 8.56 -3.65
N LEU A 13 -2.09 9.85 -3.60
CA LEU A 13 -1.27 10.91 -4.19
C LEU A 13 -0.13 11.36 -3.26
N THR A 14 -0.30 11.22 -1.94
CA THR A 14 0.60 11.80 -0.94
C THR A 14 1.44 10.75 -0.23
N SER A 15 0.87 9.57 0.02
CA SER A 15 1.60 8.47 0.64
C SER A 15 1.09 7.11 0.15
N PRO A 16 1.30 6.78 -1.14
CA PRO A 16 1.01 5.45 -1.64
C PRO A 16 1.97 4.43 -0.98
N ALA A 17 1.47 3.24 -0.70
CA ALA A 17 2.21 2.16 -0.08
C ALA A 17 1.97 0.81 -0.79
N ILE A 18 3.02 0.01 -0.88
CA ILE A 18 3.02 -1.30 -1.55
C ILE A 18 3.67 -2.33 -0.64
N CYS A 19 2.94 -3.38 -0.29
CA CYS A 19 3.46 -4.55 0.42
C CYS A 19 3.74 -5.69 -0.56
N VAL A 20 4.97 -6.20 -0.55
CA VAL A 20 5.41 -7.35 -1.33
C VAL A 20 5.69 -8.52 -0.41
N CYS A 21 4.79 -9.50 -0.37
CA CYS A 21 4.96 -10.74 0.41
C CYS A 21 5.51 -11.87 -0.46
N ARG A 22 6.56 -12.58 -0.01
CA ARG A 22 7.15 -13.74 -0.68
C ARG A 22 7.01 -14.99 0.19
N GLY A 23 6.22 -15.96 -0.24
CA GLY A 23 5.93 -17.17 0.54
C GLY A 23 4.71 -17.01 1.45
N SER A 24 4.74 -17.67 2.62
CA SER A 24 3.63 -17.60 3.58
C SER A 24 3.41 -16.18 4.09
N PHE A 25 2.14 -15.82 4.34
CA PHE A 25 1.82 -14.47 4.78
C PHE A 25 2.20 -14.26 6.25
N LYS A 26 3.35 -13.62 6.46
CA LYS A 26 3.87 -13.14 7.74
C LYS A 26 4.79 -11.94 7.49
N PHE A 27 4.93 -11.04 8.45
CA PHE A 27 5.72 -9.82 8.27
C PHE A 27 7.16 -10.09 7.82
N ASP A 28 7.82 -11.14 8.33
CA ASP A 28 9.17 -11.53 7.91
C ASP A 28 9.30 -11.74 6.39
N ASN A 29 8.23 -12.20 5.76
CA ASN A 29 8.16 -12.48 4.33
C ASN A 29 7.73 -11.25 3.52
N CYS A 30 7.38 -10.16 4.19
CA CYS A 30 6.95 -8.91 3.58
C CYS A 30 8.12 -7.92 3.43
N LYS A 31 8.07 -7.15 2.35
CA LYS A 31 8.82 -5.92 2.19
C LYS A 31 7.85 -4.82 1.74
N ILE A 32 7.80 -3.72 2.47
CA ILE A 32 6.85 -2.63 2.26
C ILE A 32 7.61 -1.40 1.75
N TYR A 33 7.03 -0.74 0.76
CA TYR A 33 7.58 0.46 0.15
C TYR A 33 6.52 1.55 0.22
N TYR A 34 6.90 2.79 0.53
CA TYR A 34 5.98 3.91 0.43
C TYR A 34 6.68 5.17 -0.06
N LEU A 35 5.88 6.11 -0.58
CA LEU A 35 6.33 7.48 -0.86
C LEU A 35 5.83 8.44 0.22
N THR A 36 6.55 9.52 0.46
CA THR A 36 6.16 10.57 1.42
C THR A 36 6.64 11.95 0.98
N ASN A 37 5.95 12.99 1.41
CA ASN A 37 6.41 14.38 1.28
C ASN A 37 7.17 14.85 2.54
N VAL A 38 7.18 14.05 3.61
CA VAL A 38 7.73 14.42 4.90
C VAL A 38 9.14 13.85 5.02
N LYS A 39 10.17 14.71 5.00
CA LYS A 39 11.59 14.31 5.05
C LYS A 39 11.94 13.41 6.23
N LYS A 40 11.35 13.64 7.41
CA LYS A 40 11.55 12.80 8.61
C LYS A 40 11.18 11.33 8.36
N TYR A 41 10.21 11.08 7.47
CA TYR A 41 9.75 9.72 7.16
C TYR A 41 10.42 9.14 5.92
N GLU A 42 11.52 9.72 5.44
CA GLU A 42 12.40 9.05 4.48
C GLU A 42 13.40 8.18 5.23
N GLY A 43 13.51 6.91 4.84
CA GLY A 43 14.45 6.00 5.48
C GLY A 43 14.08 4.53 5.31
N ASP A 44 14.89 3.69 5.94
CA ASP A 44 14.65 2.25 6.03
C ASP A 44 14.34 1.90 7.48
N TYR A 45 13.21 1.24 7.72
CA TYR A 45 12.67 0.91 9.04
C TYR A 45 12.52 -0.60 9.20
N CYS A 46 12.40 -1.08 10.44
CA CYS A 46 12.26 -2.50 10.76
C CYS A 46 13.33 -3.35 10.06
N ASN A 47 14.61 -2.99 10.22
CA ASN A 47 15.76 -3.66 9.58
C ASN A 47 15.65 -3.74 8.04
N GLY A 48 15.19 -2.65 7.40
CA GLY A 48 15.08 -2.55 5.94
C GLY A 48 13.88 -3.30 5.34
N LYS A 49 12.94 -3.77 6.16
CA LYS A 49 11.67 -4.35 5.71
C LYS A 49 10.69 -3.30 5.21
N ILE A 50 10.78 -2.07 5.71
CA ILE A 50 9.95 -0.95 5.25
C ILE A 50 10.87 0.13 4.68
N ASN A 51 10.62 0.57 3.44
CA ASN A 51 11.49 1.51 2.72
C ASN A 51 10.64 2.73 2.30
N GLY A 52 10.86 3.86 2.97
CA GLY A 52 10.24 5.14 2.66
C GLY A 52 11.13 6.02 1.82
N ARG A 53 10.60 6.57 0.72
CA ARG A 53 11.33 7.51 -0.14
C ARG A 53 10.51 8.77 -0.39
N LEU A 54 11.19 9.88 -0.65
CA LEU A 54 10.50 11.11 -1.02
C LEU A 54 9.84 11.00 -2.39
N HIS A 55 8.73 11.72 -2.57
CA HIS A 55 8.24 12.03 -3.91
C HIS A 55 9.27 12.83 -4.69
N LEU A 56 9.30 12.64 -6.00
CA LEU A 56 10.08 13.48 -6.90
C LEU A 56 9.41 14.85 -7.04
N PRO A 57 10.19 15.93 -7.26
CA PRO A 57 9.62 17.20 -7.68
C PRO A 57 8.84 17.04 -9.00
N TYR A 58 7.74 17.77 -9.11
CA TYR A 58 6.89 17.79 -10.30
C TYR A 58 6.38 19.21 -10.56
N THR A 59 6.04 19.49 -11.82
CA THR A 59 5.47 20.78 -12.27
C THR A 59 4.05 20.64 -12.79
N SER A 60 3.52 19.42 -12.92
CA SER A 60 2.14 19.13 -13.28
C SER A 60 1.62 17.86 -12.60
N GLU A 61 0.30 17.74 -12.43
CA GLU A 61 -0.30 16.52 -11.87
C GLU A 61 -0.08 15.31 -12.79
N GLN A 62 -0.02 15.50 -14.12
CA GLN A 62 0.30 14.41 -15.05
C GLN A 62 1.71 13.86 -14.79
N GLN A 63 2.70 14.73 -14.59
CA GLN A 63 4.06 14.31 -14.24
C GLN A 63 4.07 13.58 -12.90
N ARG A 64 3.35 14.11 -11.89
CA ARG A 64 3.21 13.46 -10.58
C ARG A 64 2.61 12.06 -10.69
N HIS A 65 1.50 11.91 -11.41
CA HIS A 65 0.83 10.62 -11.63
C HIS A 65 1.75 9.64 -12.37
N ASP A 66 2.50 10.14 -13.36
CA ASP A 66 3.47 9.36 -14.11
C ASP A 66 4.60 8.84 -13.19
N GLN A 67 5.19 9.71 -12.37
CA GLN A 67 6.25 9.37 -11.42
C GLN A 67 5.79 8.35 -10.36
N ILE A 68 4.61 8.54 -9.76
CA ILE A 68 4.08 7.61 -8.75
C ILE A 68 3.76 6.25 -9.39
N SER A 69 3.24 6.23 -10.62
CA SER A 69 2.96 4.97 -11.33
C SER A 69 4.24 4.26 -11.77
N GLU A 70 5.27 4.96 -12.23
CA GLU A 70 6.59 4.38 -12.52
C GLU A 70 7.24 3.78 -11.27
N TRP A 71 7.19 4.50 -10.15
CA TRP A 71 7.63 3.97 -8.86
C TRP A 71 6.87 2.68 -8.51
N ALA A 72 5.54 2.67 -8.60
CA ALA A 72 4.75 1.49 -8.30
C ALA A 72 5.10 0.30 -9.20
N LEU A 73 5.28 0.54 -10.51
CA LEU A 73 5.70 -0.49 -11.46
C LEU A 73 7.10 -1.03 -11.14
N SER A 74 8.03 -0.18 -10.72
CA SER A 74 9.37 -0.60 -10.30
C SER A 74 9.32 -1.55 -9.09
N VAL A 75 8.44 -1.28 -8.10
CA VAL A 75 8.24 -2.13 -6.92
C VAL A 75 7.54 -3.44 -7.31
N ILE A 76 6.53 -3.37 -8.18
CA ILE A 76 5.83 -4.54 -8.70
C ILE A 76 6.79 -5.48 -9.43
N GLY A 77 7.69 -4.90 -10.22
CA GLY A 77 8.71 -5.60 -10.99
C GLY A 77 8.11 -6.61 -11.96
N THR A 78 8.68 -7.82 -11.99
CA THR A 78 8.28 -8.88 -12.93
C THR A 78 7.01 -9.65 -12.55
N THR A 79 6.33 -9.28 -11.46
CA THR A 79 5.15 -10.00 -10.97
C THR A 79 4.00 -9.94 -11.99
N ILE A 80 3.29 -11.06 -12.15
CA ILE A 80 2.11 -11.21 -13.01
C ILE A 80 1.00 -11.88 -12.17
N GLY A 81 -0.23 -11.36 -12.22
CA GLY A 81 -1.44 -12.01 -11.70
C GLY A 81 -1.70 -11.86 -10.20
N ASN A 82 -0.67 -11.75 -9.36
CA ASN A 82 -0.84 -11.68 -7.89
C ASN A 82 -0.74 -10.24 -7.37
N ILE A 83 -1.43 -9.31 -8.02
CA ILE A 83 -1.42 -7.87 -7.72
C ILE A 83 -2.82 -7.48 -7.24
N PHE A 84 -2.90 -6.93 -6.04
CA PHE A 84 -4.15 -6.54 -5.41
C PHE A 84 -4.09 -5.06 -5.04
N ILE A 85 -5.10 -4.30 -5.45
CA ILE A 85 -5.18 -2.85 -5.24
C ILE A 85 -6.41 -2.55 -4.39
N GLU A 86 -6.27 -1.74 -3.34
CA GLU A 86 -7.44 -1.25 -2.62
C GLU A 86 -8.30 -0.37 -3.54
N GLY A 87 -9.61 -0.63 -3.56
CA GLY A 87 -10.58 0.19 -4.26
C GLY A 87 -10.77 1.55 -3.60
N TYR A 88 -11.33 2.50 -4.34
CA TYR A 88 -11.55 3.86 -3.83
C TYR A 88 -12.37 3.88 -2.54
N SER A 89 -12.00 4.80 -1.64
CA SER A 89 -12.90 5.25 -0.58
C SER A 89 -13.94 6.21 -1.17
N PHE A 90 -15.17 5.75 -1.34
CA PHE A 90 -16.30 6.54 -1.87
C PHE A 90 -16.71 7.73 -0.98
N GLY A 91 -16.12 7.88 0.20
CA GLY A 91 -16.37 9.00 1.12
C GLY A 91 -15.42 10.19 0.98
N SER A 92 -14.39 10.11 0.12
CA SER A 92 -13.38 11.17 -0.02
C SER A 92 -13.95 12.42 -0.70
N LYS A 93 -13.86 13.59 -0.03
CA LYS A 93 -14.32 14.89 -0.56
C LYS A 93 -13.16 15.67 -1.22
N GLY A 94 -13.44 16.40 -2.30
CA GLY A 94 -12.54 17.41 -2.90
C GLY A 94 -11.54 16.88 -3.95
N LEU A 95 -10.70 15.90 -3.61
CA LEU A 95 -9.62 15.42 -4.50
C LEU A 95 -9.92 14.06 -5.18
N VAL A 96 -11.18 13.62 -5.16
CA VAL A 96 -11.58 12.31 -5.70
C VAL A 96 -11.21 12.13 -7.18
N PHE A 97 -11.31 13.19 -7.98
CA PHE A 97 -10.96 13.15 -9.40
C PHE A 97 -9.45 13.00 -9.62
N ASN A 98 -8.61 13.77 -8.91
CA ASN A 98 -7.16 13.61 -8.98
C ASN A 98 -6.73 12.19 -8.54
N LEU A 99 -7.35 11.67 -7.48
CA LEU A 99 -7.11 10.29 -7.04
C LEU A 99 -7.53 9.27 -8.12
N ALA A 100 -8.67 9.50 -8.77
CA ALA A 100 -9.16 8.66 -9.85
C ALA A 100 -8.23 8.68 -11.06
N GLU A 101 -7.73 9.86 -11.46
CA GLU A 101 -6.76 10.04 -12.54
C GLU A 101 -5.42 9.36 -12.23
N ASN A 102 -4.87 9.58 -11.03
CA ASN A 102 -3.63 8.93 -10.58
C ASN A 102 -3.74 7.40 -10.63
N MET A 103 -4.81 6.86 -10.04
CA MET A 103 -5.08 5.42 -10.07
C MET A 103 -5.36 4.92 -11.51
N GLY A 104 -6.02 5.74 -12.34
CA GLY A 104 -6.26 5.46 -13.74
C GLY A 104 -4.96 5.30 -14.52
N THR A 105 -3.97 6.16 -14.28
CA THR A 105 -2.63 6.08 -14.87
C THR A 105 -1.95 4.75 -14.52
N LEU A 106 -1.93 4.36 -13.24
CA LEU A 106 -1.36 3.06 -12.83
C LEU A 106 -2.08 1.89 -13.51
N LYS A 107 -3.41 1.86 -13.47
CA LYS A 107 -4.22 0.79 -14.07
C LYS A 107 -4.00 0.69 -15.57
N HIS A 108 -3.91 1.81 -16.27
CA HIS A 108 -3.64 1.84 -17.70
C HIS A 108 -2.25 1.27 -18.02
N LYS A 109 -1.22 1.66 -17.28
CA LYS A 109 0.14 1.11 -17.48
C LYS A 109 0.22 -0.38 -17.16
N LEU A 110 -0.45 -0.84 -16.11
CA LEU A 110 -0.56 -2.28 -15.80
C LEU A 110 -1.21 -3.05 -16.96
N TYR A 111 -2.29 -2.53 -17.54
CA TYR A 111 -2.94 -3.08 -18.73
C TYR A 111 -1.97 -3.16 -19.92
N LYS A 112 -1.26 -2.07 -20.23
CA LYS A 112 -0.28 -2.01 -21.33
C LYS A 112 0.86 -3.02 -21.15
N LEU A 113 1.23 -3.34 -19.91
CA LEU A 113 2.26 -4.32 -19.55
C LEU A 113 1.71 -5.74 -19.36
N ASN A 114 0.44 -5.99 -19.69
CA ASN A 114 -0.24 -7.28 -19.49
C ASN A 114 -0.15 -7.80 -18.04
N LYS A 115 -0.15 -6.90 -17.06
CA LYS A 115 -0.16 -7.21 -15.63
C LYS A 115 -1.59 -7.16 -15.10
N ARG A 116 -2.17 -8.35 -14.89
CA ARG A 116 -3.50 -8.50 -14.28
C ARG A 116 -3.44 -8.11 -12.79
N PHE A 117 -4.47 -7.39 -12.34
CA PHE A 117 -4.66 -7.01 -10.94
C PHE A 117 -6.12 -7.17 -10.55
N ASP A 118 -6.36 -7.41 -9.27
CA ASP A 118 -7.70 -7.45 -8.68
C ASP A 118 -7.90 -6.24 -7.75
N SER A 119 -9.09 -5.64 -7.79
CA SER A 119 -9.46 -4.58 -6.85
C SER A 119 -10.17 -5.15 -5.63
N ILE A 120 -9.73 -4.77 -4.44
CA ILE A 120 -10.34 -5.18 -3.17
C ILE A 120 -11.05 -3.98 -2.56
N VAL A 121 -12.35 -4.10 -2.28
CA VAL A 121 -13.08 -3.01 -1.64
C VAL A 121 -12.59 -2.78 -0.19
N PRO A 122 -12.53 -1.52 0.31
CA PRO A 122 -11.99 -1.22 1.63
C PRO A 122 -12.61 -2.02 2.78
N GLY A 123 -13.93 -2.27 2.72
CA GLY A 123 -14.60 -3.08 3.72
C GLY A 123 -14.12 -4.53 3.77
N GLN A 124 -13.68 -5.11 2.65
CA GLN A 124 -13.08 -6.44 2.63
C GLN A 124 -11.67 -6.42 3.22
N VAL A 125 -10.86 -5.38 2.96
CA VAL A 125 -9.54 -5.23 3.60
C VAL A 125 -9.69 -5.19 5.11
N LYS A 126 -10.58 -4.32 5.61
CA LYS A 126 -10.89 -4.17 7.04
C LYS A 126 -11.38 -5.47 7.68
N LYS A 127 -12.23 -6.22 6.96
CA LYS A 127 -12.71 -7.53 7.42
C LYS A 127 -11.59 -8.57 7.52
N HIS A 128 -10.64 -8.59 6.58
CA HIS A 128 -9.48 -9.51 6.65
C HIS A 128 -8.46 -9.11 7.72
N ALA A 129 -8.38 -7.83 8.05
CA ALA A 129 -7.58 -7.35 9.16
C ALA A 129 -8.24 -7.73 10.49
N THR A 130 -9.42 -7.18 10.76
CA THR A 130 -10.01 -7.10 12.11
C THR A 130 -11.23 -7.99 12.33
N GLY A 131 -11.67 -8.71 11.30
CA GLY A 131 -12.97 -9.40 11.28
C GLY A 131 -14.18 -8.48 11.02
N LYS A 132 -14.01 -7.14 10.99
CA LYS A 132 -15.09 -6.16 10.79
C LYS A 132 -14.85 -5.26 9.59
N GLY A 133 -15.85 -5.12 8.72
CA GLY A 133 -15.73 -4.32 7.49
C GLY A 133 -15.78 -2.81 7.68
N ASN A 134 -16.16 -2.33 8.87
CA ASN A 134 -16.28 -0.93 9.22
C ASN A 134 -15.20 -0.47 10.22
N ALA A 135 -14.11 -1.21 10.38
CA ALA A 135 -13.02 -0.82 11.26
C ALA A 135 -12.43 0.55 10.91
N ASP A 136 -12.06 1.31 11.93
CA ASP A 136 -11.33 2.57 11.83
C ASP A 136 -9.81 2.30 11.75
N LYS A 137 -9.02 3.36 11.52
CA LYS A 137 -7.56 3.24 11.38
C LYS A 137 -6.88 2.75 12.66
N LEU A 138 -7.41 3.10 13.83
CA LEU A 138 -6.86 2.67 15.12
C LEU A 138 -6.97 1.14 15.27
N LYS A 139 -8.14 0.57 15.02
CA LYS A 139 -8.35 -0.88 15.08
C LYS A 139 -7.49 -1.65 14.08
N MET A 140 -7.31 -1.09 12.87
CA MET A 140 -6.40 -1.67 11.88
C MET A 140 -4.97 -1.70 12.41
N TYR A 141 -4.51 -0.61 13.02
CA TYR A 141 -3.18 -0.52 13.62
C TYR A 141 -3.00 -1.47 14.82
N GLU A 142 -3.94 -1.48 15.75
CA GLU A 142 -3.91 -2.39 16.91
C GLU A 142 -3.81 -3.85 16.48
N GLN A 143 -4.59 -4.23 15.46
CA GLN A 143 -4.50 -5.57 14.90
C GLN A 143 -3.15 -5.83 14.24
N PHE A 144 -2.55 -4.83 13.58
CA PHE A 144 -1.22 -4.97 12.98
C PHE A 144 -0.16 -5.24 14.06
N VAL A 145 -0.21 -4.51 15.18
CA VAL A 145 0.68 -4.74 16.33
C VAL A 145 0.46 -6.14 16.90
N GLN A 146 -0.80 -6.61 16.98
CA GLN A 146 -1.10 -7.97 17.44
C GLN A 146 -0.56 -9.05 16.49
N ASP A 147 -0.75 -8.88 15.19
CA ASP A 147 -0.36 -9.84 14.14
C ASP A 147 1.16 -9.93 13.97
N THR A 148 1.87 -8.80 14.12
CA THR A 148 3.29 -8.68 13.75
C THR A 148 4.23 -8.51 14.94
N LYS A 149 3.69 -8.09 16.09
CA LYS A 149 4.46 -7.65 17.28
C LYS A 149 5.36 -6.43 17.05
N ILE A 150 5.05 -5.63 16.03
CA ILE A 150 5.82 -4.43 15.66
C ILE A 150 5.01 -3.18 16.00
N ASP A 151 5.64 -2.26 16.73
CA ASP A 151 5.11 -0.93 17.04
C ASP A 151 5.64 0.10 16.03
N LEU A 152 4.90 0.30 14.93
CA LEU A 152 5.33 1.24 13.89
C LEU A 152 5.34 2.69 14.38
N MET A 153 4.48 3.05 15.34
CA MET A 153 4.49 4.40 15.91
C MET A 153 5.85 4.68 16.58
N LYS A 154 6.38 3.69 17.30
CA LYS A 154 7.73 3.78 17.88
C LYS A 154 8.83 3.77 16.80
N GLU A 155 8.73 2.88 15.80
CA GLU A 155 9.73 2.78 14.72
C GLU A 155 9.84 4.09 13.91
N PHE A 156 8.73 4.79 13.70
CA PHE A 156 8.67 6.04 12.93
C PHE A 156 8.80 7.30 13.80
N ASP A 157 8.92 7.13 15.13
CA ASP A 157 8.89 8.23 16.10
C ASP A 157 7.64 9.13 15.92
N GLN A 158 6.48 8.51 15.75
CA GLN A 158 5.23 9.19 15.41
C GLN A 158 4.35 9.34 16.65
N SER A 159 3.86 10.55 16.93
CA SER A 159 3.04 10.84 18.13
C SER A 159 1.53 10.68 17.91
N LYS A 160 1.08 10.67 16.65
CA LYS A 160 -0.33 10.50 16.27
C LYS A 160 -0.44 9.46 15.16
N LEU A 161 -1.50 8.66 15.17
CA LEU A 161 -1.72 7.67 14.12
C LEU A 161 -2.13 8.36 12.81
N ASN A 162 -1.18 8.56 11.92
CA ASN A 162 -1.33 9.15 10.60
C ASN A 162 -0.33 8.52 9.61
N ASN A 163 -0.33 9.02 8.38
CA ASN A 163 0.59 8.60 7.33
C ASN A 163 2.04 8.93 7.74
N PRO A 164 3.00 8.03 7.48
CA PRO A 164 2.86 6.82 6.62
C PRO A 164 2.43 5.55 7.38
N VAL A 165 2.36 5.57 8.71
CA VAL A 165 2.04 4.35 9.51
C VAL A 165 0.72 3.73 9.06
N THR A 166 -0.33 4.54 8.85
CA THR A 166 -1.62 4.03 8.38
C THR A 166 -1.52 3.36 7.02
N ASP A 167 -0.84 3.96 6.04
CA ASP A 167 -0.77 3.44 4.67
C ASP A 167 0.09 2.16 4.61
N VAL A 168 1.15 2.07 5.42
CA VAL A 168 1.94 0.84 5.60
C VAL A 168 1.03 -0.30 6.10
N VAL A 169 0.18 -0.01 7.08
CA VAL A 169 -0.78 -0.98 7.63
C VAL A 169 -1.83 -1.38 6.60
N ASP A 170 -2.39 -0.42 5.86
CA ASP A 170 -3.37 -0.69 4.82
C ASP A 170 -2.77 -1.57 3.72
N ALA A 171 -1.60 -1.22 3.17
CA ALA A 171 -0.91 -2.01 2.15
C ALA A 171 -0.60 -3.44 2.62
N TYR A 172 -0.20 -3.62 3.89
CA TYR A 172 -0.01 -4.94 4.48
C TYR A 172 -1.32 -5.76 4.46
N TYR A 173 -2.45 -5.15 4.86
CA TYR A 173 -3.72 -5.87 4.88
C TYR A 173 -4.37 -6.06 3.51
N VAL A 174 -4.09 -5.19 2.53
CA VAL A 174 -4.43 -5.44 1.12
C VAL A 174 -3.70 -6.70 0.65
N ALA A 175 -2.40 -6.83 0.97
CA ALA A 175 -1.63 -8.02 0.63
C ALA A 175 -2.15 -9.27 1.36
N LYS A 176 -2.55 -9.16 2.64
CA LYS A 176 -3.17 -10.26 3.41
C LYS A 176 -4.44 -10.74 2.76
N ALA A 177 -5.33 -9.81 2.41
CA ALA A 177 -6.59 -10.09 1.75
C ALA A 177 -6.37 -10.70 0.35
N GLY A 178 -5.39 -10.20 -0.40
CA GLY A 178 -4.98 -10.78 -1.68
C GLY A 178 -4.47 -12.22 -1.54
N TYR A 179 -3.58 -12.45 -0.58
CA TYR A 179 -3.01 -13.77 -0.29
C TYR A 179 -4.09 -14.81 0.05
N ALA A 180 -5.15 -14.40 0.73
CA ALA A 180 -6.29 -15.26 1.07
C ALA A 180 -7.16 -15.66 -0.14
N ARG A 181 -7.07 -14.94 -1.27
CA ARG A 181 -7.81 -15.24 -2.52
C ARG A 181 -7.05 -16.17 -3.47
N LEU A 182 -5.74 -16.31 -3.28
CA LEU A 182 -4.86 -17.20 -4.05
C LEU A 182 -4.90 -18.63 -3.50
#